data_AF-A0A971YMH2-F1
#
_entry.id   AF-A0A971YMH2-F1
#
_cell.length_a   1.000
_cell.length_b   1.000
_cell.length_c   1.000
_cell.angle_alpha   90.00
_cell.angle_beta   90.00
_cell.angle_gamma   90.00
#
_symmetry.space_group_name_H-M   'P 1'
#
loop_
_entity.id
_entity.type
_entity.pdbx_description
1 polymer ?
#
loop_
_entity_poly.entity_id
_entity_poly.type
_entity_poly.pdbx_seq_one_letter_code
_entity_poly.pdbx_strand_id
1 'polypeptide(L)' 'ALELVVEAGQASASYLQRRLRIGYTRAARIIDQLAEKGYVGPSEGSKPRPVLISKERYHHLLNEDSGM' A
#
# COMPACT_ATOMS: atom_id res chain seq x y z
N ALA A 1 -1.14 -6.41 2.34
CA ALA A 1 -0.63 -5.06 2.67
C ALA A 1 -1.23 -3.99 1.77
N LEU A 2 -1.28 -4.20 0.45
CA LEU A 2 -1.95 -3.29 -0.49
C LEU A 2 -3.42 -3.02 -0.09
N GLU A 3 -4.18 -4.07 0.24
CA GLU A 3 -5.55 -3.95 0.78
C GLU A 3 -5.66 -2.92 1.92
N LEU A 4 -4.80 -3.04 2.94
CA LEU A 4 -4.82 -2.15 4.10
C LEU A 4 -4.55 -0.70 3.73
N VAL A 5 -3.71 -0.47 2.73
CA VAL A 5 -3.35 0.85 2.21
C VAL A 5 -4.51 1.43 1.39
N VAL A 6 -5.11 0.62 0.52
CA VAL A 6 -6.29 0.98 -0.29
C VAL A 6 -7.48 1.33 0.61
N GLU A 7 -7.75 0.52 1.62
CA GLU A 7 -8.81 0.77 2.61
C GLU A 7 -8.55 2.02 3.44
N ALA A 8 -7.29 2.32 3.76
CA ALA A 8 -6.93 3.53 4.49
C ALA A 8 -6.90 4.80 3.61
N GLY A 9 -6.82 4.67 2.29
CA GLY A 9 -6.63 5.78 1.34
C GLY A 9 -5.26 6.45 1.40
N GLN A 10 -4.36 5.99 2.28
CA GLN A 10 -3.01 6.53 2.46
C GLN A 10 -2.04 5.44 2.91
N ALA A 11 -0.77 5.58 2.54
CA ALA A 11 0.28 4.64 2.91
C ALA A 11 1.26 5.28 3.91
N SER A 12 1.33 4.78 5.13
CA SER A 12 2.37 5.18 6.09
C SER A 12 3.00 3.98 6.79
N ALA A 13 4.32 4.04 7.00
CA ALA A 13 5.08 2.92 7.55
C ALA A 13 4.61 2.60 8.98
N SER A 14 4.30 3.63 9.77
CA SER A 14 3.78 3.46 11.13
C SER A 14 2.39 2.79 11.16
N TYR A 15 1.52 3.06 10.18
CA TYR A 15 0.22 2.38 10.06
C TYR A 15 0.41 0.89 9.78
N LEU A 16 1.23 0.54 8.78
CA LEU A 16 1.52 -0.85 8.45
C LEU A 16 2.27 -1.58 9.56
N GLN A 17 3.19 -0.90 10.24
CA GLN A 17 3.91 -1.41 11.42
C GLN A 17 2.92 -1.93 12.47
N ARG A 18 1.92 -1.12 12.83
CA ARG A 18 0.91 -1.48 13.85
C ARG A 18 -0.05 -2.55 13.37
N ARG A 19 -0.54 -2.45 12.13
CA ARG A 19 -1.55 -3.40 11.61
C ARG A 19 -0.99 -4.78 11.30
N LEU A 20 0.26 -4.85 10.83
CA LEU A 20 0.92 -6.11 10.48
C LEU A 20 1.82 -6.64 11.60
N ARG A 21 2.00 -5.88 12.68
CA ARG A 21 2.90 -6.22 13.81
C ARG A 21 4.34 -6.54 13.35
N ILE A 22 4.86 -5.69 12.46
CA ILE A 22 6.22 -5.80 11.91
C ILE A 22 7.07 -4.60 12.32
N GLY A 23 8.40 -4.70 12.20
CA GLY A 23 9.29 -3.57 12.43
C GLY A 23 9.16 -2.47 11.37
N TYR A 24 9.55 -1.23 11.74
CA TYR A 24 9.43 -0.05 10.89
C TYR A 24 10.11 -0.23 9.51
N THR A 25 11.34 -0.74 9.49
CA THR A 25 12.10 -0.96 8.24
C THR A 25 11.36 -1.88 7.26
N ARG A 26 10.70 -2.93 7.78
CA ARG A 26 9.91 -3.83 6.94
C ARG A 26 8.66 -3.15 6.40
N ALA A 27 8.00 -2.34 7.23
CA ALA A 27 6.84 -1.55 6.81
C ALA A 27 7.20 -0.50 5.75
N ALA A 28 8.32 0.20 5.89
CA ALA A 28 8.82 1.16 4.91
C ALA A 28 9.12 0.48 3.56
N ARG A 29 9.83 -0.66 3.58
CA ARG A 29 10.12 -1.44 2.36
C ARG A 29 8.84 -1.90 1.64
N ILE A 30 7.80 -2.29 2.38
CA ILE A 30 6.50 -2.64 1.77
C ILE A 30 5.94 -1.43 1.01
N ILE A 31 6.00 -0.23 1.58
CA ILE A 31 5.49 1.00 0.92
C ILE A 31 6.31 1.33 -0.33
N ASP A 32 7.64 1.17 -0.27
CA ASP A 32 8.49 1.37 -1.44
C ASP A 32 8.15 0.38 -2.56
N GLN A 33 7.93 -0.90 -2.24
CA GLN A 33 7.48 -1.91 -3.22
C GLN A 33 6.11 -1.58 -3.83
N LEU A 34 5.18 -1.01 -3.04
CA LEU A 34 3.90 -0.57 -3.58
C LEU A 34 4.04 0.66 -4.48
N ALA A 35 5.00 1.54 -4.18
CA ALA A 35 5.31 2.70 -5.02
C ALA A 35 5.99 2.29 -6.33
N GLU A 36 6.92 1.35 -6.31
CA GLU A 36 7.55 0.75 -7.51
C GLU A 36 6.51 0.15 -8.46
N LYS A 37 5.43 -0.43 -7.91
CA LYS A 37 4.29 -0.96 -8.69
C LYS A 37 3.30 0.12 -9.16
N GLY A 38 3.52 1.39 -8.81
CA GLY A 38 2.64 2.50 -9.16
C GLY A 38 1.35 2.58 -8.34
N TYR A 39 1.20 1.80 -7.26
CA TYR A 39 0.00 1.82 -6.42
C TYR A 39 0.01 2.93 -5.36
N VAL A 40 1.21 3.42 -5.02
CA VAL A 40 1.43 4.47 -4.02
C VAL A 40 2.29 5.56 -4.65
N GLY A 41 2.00 6.82 -4.33
CA GLY A 41 2.75 7.96 -4.84
C GLY A 41 4.15 8.11 -4.24
N PRO A 42 4.88 9.16 -4.62
CA PRO A 42 6.22 9.41 -4.14
C PRO A 42 6.26 9.72 -2.63
N SER A 43 7.46 9.67 -2.05
CA SER A 43 7.65 10.04 -0.65
C SER A 43 7.60 11.56 -0.47
N GLU A 44 6.74 12.03 0.44
CA GLU A 44 6.64 13.44 0.82
C GLU A 44 7.19 13.68 2.24
N GLY A 45 8.45 13.27 2.45
CA GLY A 45 9.11 13.36 3.75
C GLY A 45 8.43 12.47 4.80
N SER A 46 7.90 13.09 5.86
CA SER A 46 7.21 12.40 6.97
C SER A 46 5.72 12.17 6.73
N LYS A 47 5.14 12.75 5.66
CA LYS A 47 3.71 12.60 5.37
C LYS A 47 3.40 11.19 4.82
N PRO A 48 2.20 10.65 5.10
CA PRO A 48 1.70 9.47 4.42
C PRO A 48 1.69 9.68 2.91
N ARG A 49 2.09 8.65 2.14
CA ARG A 49 2.07 8.70 0.68
C ARG A 49 0.64 8.51 0.17
N PRO A 50 0.22 9.23 -0.88
CA PRO A 50 -1.11 9.06 -1.44
C PRO A 50 -1.24 7.68 -2.10
N VAL A 51 -2.44 7.11 -2.07
CA VAL A 51 -2.76 5.87 -2.78
C VAL A 51 -3.25 6.24 -4.17
N LEU A 52 -2.65 5.64 -5.19
CA LEU A 52 -2.90 5.96 -6.60
C LEU A 52 -3.86 4.96 -7.27
N ILE A 53 -4.10 3.81 -6.65
CA ILE A 53 -5.02 2.78 -7.14
C ILE A 53 -6.39 2.93 -6.46
N SER A 54 -7.47 2.82 -7.24
CA SER A 54 -8.83 2.82 -6.71
C SER A 54 -9.20 1.47 -6.10
N LYS A 55 -10.24 1.45 -5.26
CA LYS A 55 -10.78 0.21 -4.69
C LYS A 55 -11.26 -0.74 -5.79
N GLU A 56 -11.95 -0.21 -6.78
CA GLU A 56 -12.47 -0.97 -7.92
C GLU A 56 -11.32 -1.62 -8.71
N ARG A 57 -10.25 -0.86 -8.99
CA ARG A 57 -9.08 -1.41 -9.68
C ARG A 57 -8.37 -2.46 -8.85
N TYR A 58 -8.26 -2.28 -7.53
CA TYR A 58 -7.70 -3.29 -6.64
C TYR A 58 -8.51 -4.59 -6.66
N HIS A 59 -9.84 -4.51 -6.61
CA HIS A 59 -10.71 -5.70 -6.72
C HIS A 59 -10.58 -6.39 -8.07
N HIS A 60 -10.43 -5.63 -9.16
CA HIS A 60 -10.19 -6.20 -10.48
C HIS A 60 -8.90 -7.02 -10.53
N LEU A 61 -7.78 -6.50 -9.98
CA LEU A 61 -6.51 -7.23 -9.90
C LEU A 61 -6.64 -8.55 -9.14
N LEU A 62 -7.41 -8.58 -8.04
CA LEU A 62 -7.66 -9.82 -7.30
C LEU A 62 -8.42 -10.86 -8.13
N ASN A 63 -9.36 -10.41 -8.96
CA ASN A 63 -10.14 -11.29 -9.82
C ASN A 63 -9.30 -11.81 -11.00
N GLU A 64 -8.48 -10.95 -11.61
CA GLU A 64 -7.55 -11.32 -12.71
C GLU A 64 -6.49 -12.33 -12.22
N ASP A 65 -5.90 -12.12 -11.04
CA ASP A 65 -4.92 -13.04 -10.44
C ASP A 65 -5.53 -14.41 -10.10
N SER A 66 -6.86 -14.48 -9.95
CA SER A 66 -7.59 -15.70 -9.59
C SER A 66 -7.94 -16.58 -10.79
N GLY A 67 -7.65 -16.15 -12.02
CA GLY A 67 -7.77 -16.98 -13.22
C GLY A 67 -9.20 -17.44 -13.57
N MET A 68 -10.19 -16.58 -13.38
CA MET A 68 -11.52 -16.74 -13.98
C MET A 68 -11.69 -15.90 -15.24
#